data_AF-A0A9X9S3R2-F1
#
_entry.id   AF-A0A9X9S3R2-F1
#
_cell.length_a   1.000
_cell.length_b   1.000
_cell.length_c   1.000
_cell.angle_alpha   90.00
_cell.angle_beta   90.00
_cell.angle_gamma   90.00
#
_symmetry.space_group_name_H-M   'P 1'
#
loop_
_entity.id
_entity.type
_entity.pdbx_description
1 polymer ?
#
loop_
_entity_poly.entity_id
_entity_poly.type
_entity_poly.pdbx_seq_one_letter_code
_entity_poly.pdbx_strand_id
1 'polypeptide(L)'
;MKSSIRMISIWILFSLLIGAGVFFSGCFQDKNSEISGTSDTMQTPAPAIAQPPSLFVNATPIKPSYPPGETVEVGITFRNTGKDMVVIDSFPPKIILNNPTLGVVRSYPHGSDTITLESGESTYYTMKWDQCDDDGDRTDPGIYFVEISDISYEENGEMNMIFPEGADVAQVIIHYPQGTIERELLISQSKKLNGYIVTLEKIAFNFTASQAYIIVHPSGNSFFEKTDQSDIPTPIPTPPPGLDPSGYYRIDDGPEKDFISTGYNVVDDSIVLVWDFDPVPVNASDLYFVITGLGEWEGYCEIHVDLTKGV
;
A
#
# COMPACT_ATOMS: atom_id res chain seq x y z
N MET A 1 18.33 19.63 8.65
CA MET A 1 17.53 18.71 9.47
C MET A 1 16.60 17.97 8.52
N LYS A 2 16.97 16.75 8.09
CA LYS A 2 16.07 15.88 7.32
C LYS A 2 15.04 15.34 8.31
N SER A 3 13.79 15.75 8.17
CA SER A 3 12.67 15.17 8.92
C SER A 3 12.42 13.79 8.32
N SER A 4 12.75 12.70 9.03
CA SER A 4 12.35 11.35 8.59
C SER A 4 10.86 11.22 8.86
N ILE A 5 10.05 11.48 7.84
CA ILE A 5 8.64 11.09 7.84
C ILE A 5 8.65 9.56 7.86
N ARG A 6 8.22 8.97 8.98
CA ARG A 6 7.98 7.54 9.08
C ARG A 6 6.81 7.22 8.14
N MET A 7 7.11 6.66 6.96
CA MET A 7 6.10 6.04 6.11
C MET A 7 5.53 4.85 6.89
N ILE A 8 4.24 4.90 7.23
CA ILE A 8 3.53 3.78 7.83
C ILE A 8 3.18 2.83 6.68
N SER A 9 3.89 1.71 6.57
CA SER A 9 3.65 0.69 5.54
C SER A 9 2.26 0.07 5.71
N ILE A 10 1.36 0.33 4.76
CA ILE A 10 0.03 -0.28 4.68
C ILE A 10 0.18 -1.66 4.04
N TRP A 11 -0.13 -2.71 4.81
CA TRP A 11 -0.21 -4.08 4.33
C TRP A 11 -1.53 -4.32 3.58
N ILE A 12 -1.55 -4.16 2.26
CA ILE A 12 -2.70 -4.57 1.44
C ILE A 12 -2.51 -6.05 1.05
N LEU A 13 -3.15 -6.94 1.81
CA LEU A 13 -3.37 -8.32 1.42
C LEU A 13 -4.40 -8.37 0.27
N PHE A 14 -3.93 -8.40 -0.97
CA PHE A 14 -4.77 -8.76 -2.12
C PHE A 14 -5.15 -10.26 -2.02
N SER A 15 -6.25 -10.52 -1.33
CA SER A 15 -6.89 -11.84 -1.29
C SER A 15 -7.72 -12.02 -2.56
N LEU A 16 -7.18 -12.75 -3.54
CA LEU A 16 -7.90 -13.18 -4.73
C LEU A 16 -9.00 -14.18 -4.34
N LEU A 17 -10.24 -13.71 -4.18
CA LEU A 17 -11.40 -14.55 -3.84
C LEU A 17 -12.06 -15.10 -5.12
N ILE A 18 -11.68 -16.32 -5.50
CA ILE A 18 -12.46 -17.15 -6.43
C ILE A 18 -13.57 -17.83 -5.63
N GLY A 19 -14.82 -17.50 -5.94
CA GLY A 19 -16.00 -17.99 -5.24
C GLY A 19 -16.38 -19.44 -5.56
N ALA A 20 -17.05 -20.06 -4.61
CA ALA A 20 -18.16 -21.00 -4.81
C ALA A 20 -18.94 -21.12 -3.50
N GLY A 21 -20.25 -20.86 -3.54
CA GLY A 21 -21.13 -20.94 -2.38
C GLY A 21 -21.55 -22.36 -2.02
N VAL A 22 -22.26 -22.49 -0.88
CA VAL A 22 -23.56 -23.18 -0.71
C VAL A 22 -23.90 -23.26 0.79
N PHE A 23 -25.02 -22.63 1.12
CA PHE A 23 -26.06 -22.85 2.14
C PHE A 23 -25.79 -23.51 3.51
N PHE A 24 -26.28 -22.81 4.53
CA PHE A 24 -26.51 -23.22 5.90
C PHE A 24 -27.58 -24.32 6.04
N SER A 25 -27.31 -25.28 6.92
CA SER A 25 -28.28 -26.02 7.75
C SER A 25 -27.52 -26.35 9.04
N GLY A 26 -27.89 -25.92 10.24
CA GLY A 26 -29.22 -25.91 10.82
C GLY A 26 -29.34 -27.10 11.77
N CYS A 27 -28.86 -26.97 13.01
CA CYS A 27 -29.24 -27.86 14.10
C CYS A 27 -29.50 -27.06 15.38
N PHE A 28 -30.74 -27.24 15.83
CA PHE A 28 -31.34 -26.84 17.09
C PHE A 28 -30.49 -27.22 18.32
N GLN A 29 -30.53 -26.37 19.35
CA GLN A 29 -30.47 -26.86 20.72
C GLN A 29 -31.36 -26.02 21.64
N ASP A 30 -32.48 -26.63 22.02
CA ASP A 30 -33.31 -26.24 23.16
C ASP A 30 -32.55 -26.41 24.47
N LYS A 31 -32.67 -25.43 25.38
CA LYS A 31 -33.03 -25.73 26.78
C LYS A 31 -33.42 -24.48 27.58
N ASN A 32 -34.65 -24.54 28.09
CA ASN A 32 -35.15 -23.78 29.23
C ASN A 32 -34.17 -23.79 30.42
N SER A 33 -34.07 -22.64 31.08
CA SER A 33 -34.02 -22.61 32.55
C SER A 33 -34.51 -21.25 33.06
N GLU A 34 -35.72 -21.23 33.60
CA GLU A 34 -36.21 -20.17 34.48
C GLU A 34 -35.37 -20.16 35.75
N ILE A 35 -34.64 -19.08 36.02
CA ILE A 35 -34.24 -18.72 37.38
C ILE A 35 -34.52 -17.23 37.55
N SER A 36 -35.53 -16.94 38.35
CA SER A 36 -35.91 -15.61 38.83
C SER A 36 -34.92 -15.20 39.92
N GLY A 37 -34.18 -14.13 39.67
CA GLY A 37 -33.22 -13.54 40.59
C GLY A 37 -32.98 -12.09 40.20
N THR A 38 -33.77 -11.17 40.76
CA THR A 38 -33.58 -9.73 40.61
C THR A 38 -32.33 -9.32 41.39
N SER A 39 -31.19 -9.30 40.72
CA SER A 39 -30.01 -8.54 41.14
C SER A 39 -29.83 -7.39 40.14
N ASP A 40 -30.12 -6.17 40.59
CA ASP A 40 -29.77 -4.92 39.90
C ASP A 40 -28.24 -4.85 39.76
N THR A 41 -27.76 -5.48 38.70
CA THR A 41 -26.39 -5.35 38.23
C THR A 41 -26.42 -4.15 37.31
N MET A 42 -25.72 -3.07 37.67
CA MET A 42 -25.49 -1.94 36.75
C MET A 42 -24.80 -2.50 35.51
N GLN A 43 -25.58 -2.80 34.49
CA GLN A 43 -25.10 -3.30 33.22
C GLN A 43 -24.46 -2.11 32.52
N THR A 44 -23.11 -2.05 32.52
CA THR A 44 -22.37 -1.10 31.70
C THR A 44 -22.92 -1.22 30.28
N PRO A 45 -23.39 -0.11 29.66
CA PRO A 45 -23.91 -0.17 28.30
C PRO A 45 -22.86 -0.80 27.41
N ALA A 46 -23.26 -1.79 26.61
CA ALA A 46 -22.38 -2.43 25.66
C ALA A 46 -21.75 -1.34 24.78
N PRO A 47 -20.44 -1.42 24.48
CA PRO A 47 -19.79 -0.46 23.59
C PRO A 47 -20.61 -0.31 22.31
N ALA A 48 -20.97 0.93 21.97
CA ALA A 48 -21.62 1.19 20.70
C ALA A 48 -20.65 0.74 19.58
N ILE A 49 -21.14 -0.08 18.65
CA ILE A 49 -20.38 -0.48 17.47
C ILE A 49 -20.13 0.79 16.66
N ALA A 50 -18.86 1.11 16.39
CA ALA A 50 -18.50 2.23 15.53
C ALA A 50 -19.17 2.06 14.16
N GLN A 51 -19.89 3.09 13.70
CA GLN A 51 -20.48 3.09 12.37
C GLN A 51 -19.44 3.53 11.34
N PRO A 52 -19.43 2.95 10.12
CA PRO A 52 -18.56 3.42 9.06
C PRO A 52 -18.93 4.86 8.66
N PRO A 53 -17.98 5.65 8.13
CA PRO A 53 -18.27 6.98 7.58
C PRO A 53 -19.35 6.91 6.51
N SER A 54 -20.30 7.84 6.53
CA SER A 54 -21.37 7.91 5.52
C SER A 54 -20.87 8.39 4.17
N LEU A 55 -19.81 9.20 4.14
CA LEU A 55 -19.20 9.68 2.90
C LEU A 55 -18.15 8.68 2.38
N PHE A 56 -18.43 8.10 1.22
CA PHE A 56 -17.50 7.26 0.46
C PHE A 56 -16.76 8.11 -0.59
N VAL A 57 -15.44 7.94 -0.68
CA VAL A 57 -14.58 8.68 -1.62
C VAL A 57 -13.69 7.69 -2.36
N ASN A 58 -13.73 7.74 -3.69
CA ASN A 58 -12.90 6.90 -4.55
C ASN A 58 -12.16 7.73 -5.59
N ALA A 59 -10.86 7.48 -5.75
CA ALA A 59 -10.01 8.02 -6.79
C ALA A 59 -9.67 6.93 -7.81
N THR A 60 -9.87 7.19 -9.10
CA THR A 60 -9.52 6.24 -10.15
C THR A 60 -8.90 6.97 -11.34
N PRO A 61 -7.71 6.56 -11.80
CA PRO A 61 -7.12 7.18 -12.98
C PRO A 61 -7.95 6.83 -14.22
N ILE A 62 -8.16 7.81 -15.11
CA ILE A 62 -8.97 7.59 -16.32
C ILE A 62 -8.28 6.62 -17.29
N LYS A 63 -6.94 6.58 -17.28
CA LYS A 63 -6.10 5.61 -17.97
C LYS A 63 -5.19 4.91 -16.96
N PRO A 64 -4.84 3.63 -17.17
CA PRO A 64 -3.91 2.92 -16.29
C PRO A 64 -2.50 3.53 -16.31
N SER A 65 -2.14 4.25 -17.37
CA SER A 65 -0.83 4.88 -17.53
C SER A 65 -0.83 5.95 -18.62
N TYR A 66 0.20 6.79 -18.61
CA TYR A 66 0.34 7.96 -19.47
C TYR A 66 1.74 8.06 -20.07
N PRO A 67 1.90 8.38 -21.36
CA PRO A 67 3.17 8.77 -21.92
C PRO A 67 3.61 10.13 -21.35
N PRO A 68 4.92 10.44 -21.39
CA PRO A 68 5.42 11.72 -20.91
C PRO A 68 4.75 12.90 -21.60
N GLY A 69 4.24 13.85 -20.80
CA GLY A 69 3.71 15.13 -21.25
C GLY A 69 2.26 15.11 -21.69
N GLU A 70 1.63 13.95 -21.61
CA GLU A 70 0.18 13.86 -21.69
C GLU A 70 -0.45 14.35 -20.38
N THR A 71 -1.54 15.11 -20.46
CA THR A 71 -2.29 15.48 -19.25
C THR A 71 -2.86 14.22 -18.60
N VAL A 72 -2.44 13.95 -17.37
CA VAL A 72 -3.00 12.93 -16.50
C VAL A 72 -4.37 13.39 -16.03
N GLU A 73 -5.35 12.50 -16.08
CA GLU A 73 -6.69 12.74 -15.54
C GLU A 73 -7.04 11.68 -14.49
N VAL A 74 -7.49 12.12 -13.31
CA VAL A 74 -7.97 11.24 -12.24
C VAL A 74 -9.39 11.63 -11.88
N GLY A 75 -10.30 10.67 -12.06
CA GLY A 75 -11.70 10.82 -11.67
C GLY A 75 -11.84 10.55 -10.18
N ILE A 76 -12.46 11.48 -9.47
CA ILE A 76 -12.71 11.41 -8.04
C ILE A 76 -14.22 11.44 -7.83
N THR A 77 -14.73 10.41 -7.15
CA THR A 77 -16.17 10.25 -6.86
C THR A 77 -16.40 10.40 -5.37
N PHE A 78 -17.38 11.22 -5.02
CA PHE A 78 -17.90 11.38 -3.65
C PHE A 78 -19.31 10.84 -3.64
N ARG A 79 -19.61 9.95 -2.71
CA ARG A 79 -20.93 9.33 -2.61
C ARG A 79 -21.40 9.31 -1.16
N ASN A 80 -22.59 9.82 -0.93
CA ASN A 80 -23.27 9.64 0.33
C ASN A 80 -23.88 8.23 0.40
N THR A 81 -23.33 7.37 1.26
CA THR A 81 -23.82 6.02 1.54
C THR A 81 -24.69 5.95 2.81
N GLY A 82 -24.73 7.04 3.56
CA GLY A 82 -25.59 7.21 4.73
C GLY A 82 -27.05 7.48 4.37
N LYS A 83 -27.88 7.58 5.40
CA LYS A 83 -29.32 7.91 5.28
C LYS A 83 -29.59 9.40 5.35
N ASP A 84 -28.69 10.13 5.99
CA ASP A 84 -28.83 11.54 6.24
C ASP A 84 -28.06 12.34 5.19
N MET A 85 -28.44 13.60 5.02
CA MET A 85 -27.79 14.51 4.08
C MET A 85 -26.35 14.80 4.54
N VAL A 86 -25.42 14.80 3.59
CA VAL A 86 -24.01 15.14 3.81
C VAL A 86 -23.70 16.46 3.14
N VAL A 87 -23.01 17.36 3.84
CA VAL A 87 -22.53 18.64 3.31
C VAL A 87 -21.01 18.66 3.33
N ILE A 88 -20.37 18.83 2.17
CA ILE A 88 -18.89 18.93 2.06
C ILE A 88 -18.57 20.41 1.80
N ASP A 89 -17.82 21.03 2.71
CA ASP A 89 -17.62 22.48 2.78
C ASP A 89 -16.37 23.00 2.02
N SER A 90 -15.55 22.09 1.50
CA SER A 90 -14.27 22.39 0.84
C SER A 90 -14.15 21.64 -0.50
N PHE A 91 -14.95 22.03 -1.49
CA PHE A 91 -14.97 21.40 -2.82
C PHE A 91 -14.36 22.30 -3.91
N PRO A 92 -13.56 21.75 -4.85
CA PRO A 92 -12.95 20.41 -4.82
C PRO A 92 -12.05 20.22 -3.59
N PRO A 93 -11.78 18.99 -3.14
CA PRO A 93 -10.93 18.78 -1.96
C PRO A 93 -9.49 19.14 -2.26
N LYS A 94 -8.67 19.15 -1.20
CA LYS A 94 -7.22 19.19 -1.36
C LYS A 94 -6.74 17.86 -1.93
N ILE A 95 -5.84 17.94 -2.91
CA ILE A 95 -5.27 16.76 -3.57
C ILE A 95 -3.75 16.89 -3.51
N ILE A 96 -3.11 15.83 -3.04
CA ILE A 96 -1.66 15.74 -2.95
C ILE A 96 -1.22 14.69 -3.96
N LEU A 97 -0.29 15.08 -4.82
CA LEU A 97 0.41 14.17 -5.69
C LEU A 97 1.76 13.83 -5.07
N ASN A 98 1.98 12.55 -4.83
CA ASN A 98 3.14 12.04 -4.10
C ASN A 98 3.91 11.04 -4.99
N ASN A 99 5.22 11.03 -4.89
CA ASN A 99 6.07 9.98 -5.42
C ASN A 99 6.85 9.36 -4.26
N PRO A 100 6.94 8.02 -4.14
CA PRO A 100 7.57 7.38 -2.98
C PRO A 100 8.99 7.88 -2.68
N THR A 101 9.75 8.25 -3.71
CA THR A 101 11.13 8.75 -3.58
C THR A 101 11.20 10.27 -3.41
N LEU A 102 10.43 11.03 -4.19
CA LEU A 102 10.52 12.49 -4.20
C LEU A 102 9.66 13.15 -3.09
N GLY A 103 8.72 12.41 -2.52
CA GLY A 103 7.69 12.96 -1.63
C GLY A 103 6.63 13.72 -2.42
N VAL A 104 6.11 14.80 -1.82
CA VAL A 104 5.08 15.63 -2.46
C VAL A 104 5.66 16.32 -3.70
N VAL A 105 5.09 15.99 -4.84
CA VAL A 105 5.46 16.51 -6.17
C VAL A 105 4.61 17.70 -6.55
N ARG A 106 3.32 17.66 -6.20
CA ARG A 106 2.37 18.73 -6.49
C ARG A 106 1.24 18.77 -5.48
N SER A 107 0.77 19.96 -5.16
CA SER A 107 -0.38 20.15 -4.28
C SER A 107 -1.45 20.99 -4.95
N TYR A 108 -2.69 20.50 -4.92
CA TYR A 108 -3.86 21.26 -5.32
C TYR A 108 -4.60 21.69 -4.06
N PRO A 109 -4.75 23.01 -3.80
CA PRO A 109 -5.49 23.48 -2.63
C PRO A 109 -6.97 23.09 -2.74
N HIS A 110 -7.65 22.97 -1.60
CA HIS A 110 -9.09 22.83 -1.62
C HIS A 110 -9.75 24.10 -2.19
N GLY A 111 -10.91 23.92 -2.81
CA GLY A 111 -11.79 25.01 -3.19
C GLY A 111 -12.62 25.52 -2.02
N SER A 112 -13.38 26.57 -2.28
CA SER A 112 -14.28 27.22 -1.32
C SER A 112 -15.75 26.86 -1.52
N ASP A 113 -16.06 26.00 -2.49
CA ASP A 113 -17.44 25.67 -2.80
C ASP A 113 -17.96 24.64 -1.80
N THR A 114 -19.26 24.74 -1.51
CA THR A 114 -19.97 23.77 -0.69
C THR A 114 -20.86 22.93 -1.58
N ILE A 115 -20.82 21.61 -1.40
CA ILE A 115 -21.71 20.67 -2.07
C ILE A 115 -22.56 19.93 -1.05
N THR A 116 -23.79 19.63 -1.43
CA THR A 116 -24.74 18.87 -0.61
C THR A 116 -25.08 17.59 -1.35
N LEU A 117 -25.03 16.46 -0.65
CA LEU A 117 -25.34 15.14 -1.18
C LEU A 117 -26.48 14.52 -0.36
N GLU A 118 -27.61 14.31 -1.01
CA GLU A 118 -28.71 13.52 -0.46
C GLU A 118 -28.29 12.05 -0.30
N SER A 119 -29.07 11.27 0.46
CA SER A 119 -28.81 9.84 0.63
C SER A 119 -28.74 9.12 -0.73
N GLY A 120 -27.61 8.44 -0.98
CA GLY A 120 -27.34 7.73 -2.23
C GLY A 120 -26.83 8.61 -3.38
N GLU A 121 -26.83 9.94 -3.24
CA GLU A 121 -26.32 10.86 -4.26
C GLU A 121 -24.80 10.75 -4.42
N SER A 122 -24.31 11.12 -5.60
CA SER A 122 -22.89 11.18 -5.88
C SER A 122 -22.55 12.42 -6.69
N THR A 123 -21.36 12.96 -6.45
CA THR A 123 -20.76 13.98 -7.30
C THR A 123 -19.37 13.54 -7.77
N TYR A 124 -18.88 14.19 -8.82
CA TYR A 124 -17.64 13.85 -9.49
C TYR A 124 -16.77 15.08 -9.67
N TYR A 125 -15.47 14.90 -9.46
CA TYR A 125 -14.43 15.87 -9.79
C TYR A 125 -13.36 15.19 -10.65
N THR A 126 -12.79 15.90 -11.61
CA THR A 126 -11.66 15.40 -12.40
C THR A 126 -10.45 16.25 -12.14
N MET A 127 -9.47 15.67 -11.46
CA MET A 127 -8.16 16.30 -11.32
C MET A 127 -7.39 16.15 -12.63
N LYS A 128 -6.72 17.22 -13.05
CA LYS A 128 -5.89 17.26 -14.24
C LYS A 128 -4.48 17.68 -13.85
N TRP A 129 -3.51 16.89 -14.26
CA TRP A 129 -2.10 17.15 -13.99
C TRP A 129 -1.31 17.09 -15.29
N ASP A 130 -0.54 18.14 -15.56
CA ASP A 130 0.27 18.31 -16.78
C ASP A 130 1.65 17.61 -16.70
N GLN A 131 1.87 16.79 -15.68
CA GLN A 131 3.16 16.15 -15.38
C GLN A 131 4.28 17.12 -14.97
N CYS A 132 3.92 18.31 -14.46
CA CYS A 132 4.86 19.23 -13.84
C CYS A 132 4.67 19.30 -12.31
N ASP A 133 5.76 19.52 -11.59
CA ASP A 133 5.76 19.83 -10.16
C ASP A 133 5.30 21.28 -9.88
N ASP A 134 5.37 21.71 -8.62
CA ASP A 134 4.97 23.06 -8.19
C ASP A 134 5.90 24.17 -8.71
N ASP A 135 7.15 23.83 -9.08
CA ASP A 135 8.12 24.77 -9.70
C ASP A 135 7.92 24.86 -11.24
N GLY A 136 7.05 24.01 -11.80
CA GLY A 136 6.76 23.93 -13.22
C GLY A 136 7.72 23.03 -13.99
N ASP A 137 8.66 22.39 -13.31
CA ASP A 137 9.58 21.43 -13.89
C ASP A 137 8.86 20.11 -14.14
N ARG A 138 9.25 19.45 -15.23
CA ARG A 138 8.61 18.20 -15.64
C ARG A 138 9.12 17.05 -14.80
N THR A 139 8.19 16.23 -14.32
CA THR A 139 8.51 15.10 -13.45
C THR A 139 9.03 13.91 -14.24
N ASP A 140 9.88 13.10 -13.61
CA ASP A 140 10.45 11.92 -14.23
C ASP A 140 9.41 10.81 -14.45
N PRO A 141 9.63 9.88 -15.40
CA PRO A 141 8.87 8.64 -15.47
C PRO A 141 8.91 7.84 -14.16
N GLY A 142 7.80 7.20 -13.82
CA GLY A 142 7.66 6.45 -12.57
C GLY A 142 6.22 6.37 -12.08
N ILE A 143 6.06 5.89 -10.85
CA ILE A 143 4.77 5.76 -10.20
C ILE A 143 4.50 6.96 -9.28
N TYR A 144 3.27 7.46 -9.36
CA TYR A 144 2.77 8.58 -8.57
C TYR A 144 1.46 8.17 -7.90
N PHE A 145 1.23 8.71 -6.71
CA PHE A 145 0.04 8.48 -5.92
C PHE A 145 -0.74 9.77 -5.79
N VAL A 146 -2.04 9.68 -6.01
CA VAL A 146 -2.99 10.77 -5.86
C VAL A 146 -3.76 10.53 -4.58
N GLU A 147 -3.42 11.32 -3.57
CA GLU A 147 -4.01 11.28 -2.25
C GLU A 147 -5.04 12.41 -2.13
N ILE A 148 -6.25 12.07 -1.71
CA ILE A 148 -7.29 13.05 -1.41
C ILE A 148 -7.24 13.33 0.08
N SER A 149 -7.00 14.58 0.46
CA SER A 149 -6.73 14.99 1.84
C SER A 149 -7.73 16.06 2.30
N ASP A 150 -7.84 16.18 3.62
CA ASP A 150 -8.54 17.28 4.30
C ASP A 150 -10.02 17.39 3.88
N ILE A 151 -10.71 16.24 3.73
CA ILE A 151 -12.15 16.23 3.44
C ILE A 151 -12.91 16.38 4.75
N SER A 152 -13.39 17.59 5.01
CA SER A 152 -14.39 17.87 6.03
C SER A 152 -15.79 17.73 5.47
N TYR A 153 -16.68 17.12 6.26
CA TYR A 153 -18.09 17.07 5.92
C TYR A 153 -18.97 17.09 7.17
N GLU A 154 -20.12 17.74 7.05
CA GLU A 154 -21.17 17.77 8.06
C GLU A 154 -22.22 16.69 7.78
N GLU A 155 -22.58 15.93 8.80
CA GLU A 155 -23.69 14.98 8.78
C GLU A 155 -24.48 15.16 10.08
N ASN A 156 -25.80 15.39 9.98
CA ASN A 156 -26.67 15.62 11.15
C ASN A 156 -26.22 16.75 12.09
N GLY A 157 -25.53 17.78 11.59
CA GLY A 157 -24.99 18.85 12.41
C GLY A 157 -23.67 18.53 13.10
N GLU A 158 -23.11 17.33 12.86
CA GLU A 158 -21.80 16.92 13.36
C GLU A 158 -20.75 17.01 12.26
N MET A 159 -19.62 17.63 12.59
CA MET A 159 -18.47 17.75 11.69
C MET A 159 -17.63 16.49 11.75
N ASN A 160 -17.43 15.86 10.59
CA ASN A 160 -16.63 14.67 10.39
C ASN A 160 -15.44 14.97 9.47
N MET A 161 -14.41 14.13 9.54
CA MET A 161 -13.22 14.26 8.71
C MET A 161 -12.81 12.90 8.16
N ILE A 162 -12.52 12.84 6.87
CA ILE A 162 -11.86 11.67 6.25
C ILE A 162 -10.38 11.96 6.21
N PHE A 163 -9.60 11.14 6.92
CA PHE A 163 -8.15 11.19 6.88
C PHE A 163 -7.63 10.42 5.66
N PRO A 164 -6.43 10.77 5.15
CA PRO A 164 -5.82 10.09 4.01
C PRO A 164 -5.67 8.58 4.23
N GLU A 165 -5.46 8.13 5.48
CA GLU A 165 -5.35 6.71 5.82
C GLU A 165 -6.66 5.92 5.59
N GLY A 166 -7.79 6.61 5.38
CA GLY A 166 -9.09 6.04 5.04
C GLY A 166 -9.65 6.49 3.68
N ALA A 167 -8.89 7.26 2.89
CA ALA A 167 -9.28 7.69 1.55
C ALA A 167 -8.59 6.84 0.47
N ASP A 168 -9.31 6.50 -0.61
CA ASP A 168 -8.73 5.77 -1.72
C ASP A 168 -7.61 6.59 -2.40
N VAL A 169 -6.46 5.94 -2.59
CA VAL A 169 -5.30 6.50 -3.29
C VAL A 169 -5.29 5.97 -4.73
N ALA A 170 -5.30 6.87 -5.71
CA ALA A 170 -5.13 6.46 -7.11
C ALA A 170 -3.65 6.36 -7.48
N GLN A 171 -3.25 5.26 -8.10
CA GLN A 171 -1.92 5.09 -8.68
C GLN A 171 -1.92 5.57 -10.14
N VAL A 172 -0.98 6.45 -10.48
CA VAL A 172 -0.74 6.96 -11.83
C VAL A 172 0.66 6.55 -12.27
N ILE A 173 0.80 6.10 -13.51
CA ILE A 173 2.07 5.63 -14.06
C ILE A 173 2.46 6.50 -15.24
N ILE A 174 3.64 7.11 -15.18
CA ILE A 174 4.24 7.86 -16.29
C ILE A 174 5.29 6.97 -16.96
N HIS A 175 5.11 6.69 -18.25
CA HIS A 175 5.98 5.77 -18.99
C HIS A 175 7.36 6.36 -19.26
N TYR A 176 8.36 5.49 -19.32
CA TYR A 176 9.63 5.81 -19.96
C TYR A 176 9.42 5.95 -21.49
N PRO A 177 9.91 7.02 -22.15
CA PRO A 177 9.78 7.20 -23.59
C PRO A 177 10.29 6.01 -24.42
N GLN A 178 11.33 5.35 -23.92
CA GLN A 178 11.98 4.19 -24.53
C GLN A 178 11.24 2.86 -24.28
N GLY A 179 10.19 2.86 -23.45
CA GLY A 179 9.53 1.64 -22.97
C GLY A 179 10.25 1.02 -21.76
N THR A 180 9.65 -0.05 -21.24
CA THR A 180 10.08 -0.73 -20.02
C THR A 180 10.48 -2.17 -20.31
N ILE A 181 11.33 -2.74 -19.46
CA ILE A 181 11.64 -4.17 -19.48
C ILE A 181 10.39 -4.94 -19.04
N GLU A 182 10.02 -5.98 -19.79
CA GLU A 182 8.89 -6.87 -19.48
C GLU A 182 9.35 -8.32 -19.59
N ARG A 183 9.95 -8.84 -18.51
CA ARG A 183 10.44 -10.22 -18.41
C ARG A 183 10.70 -10.60 -16.97
N GLU A 184 10.93 -11.88 -16.76
CA GLU A 184 11.41 -12.40 -15.49
C GLU A 184 12.91 -12.70 -15.57
N LEU A 185 13.68 -12.32 -14.54
CA LEU A 185 15.08 -12.68 -14.38
C LEU A 185 15.27 -13.52 -13.13
N LEU A 186 15.85 -14.71 -13.31
CA LEU A 186 16.33 -15.56 -12.21
C LEU A 186 17.78 -15.21 -11.91
N ILE A 187 18.06 -14.81 -10.66
CA ILE A 187 19.33 -14.19 -10.28
C ILE A 187 20.11 -15.12 -9.35
N SER A 188 19.45 -15.65 -8.32
CA SER A 188 20.03 -16.54 -7.30
C SER A 188 21.37 -16.03 -6.72
N GLN A 189 21.50 -14.71 -6.54
CA GLN A 189 22.68 -14.11 -5.93
C GLN A 189 22.49 -13.96 -4.43
N SER A 190 23.46 -14.44 -3.65
CA SER A 190 23.40 -14.39 -2.19
C SER A 190 24.52 -13.55 -1.58
N LYS A 191 24.20 -12.88 -0.48
CA LYS A 191 25.12 -12.11 0.37
C LYS A 191 24.86 -12.42 1.84
N LYS A 192 25.87 -12.23 2.68
CA LYS A 192 25.72 -12.35 4.14
C LYS A 192 25.43 -10.99 4.75
N LEU A 193 24.45 -10.94 5.64
CA LEU A 193 24.06 -9.75 6.41
C LEU A 193 23.83 -10.17 7.86
N ASN A 194 24.70 -9.80 8.79
CA ASN A 194 24.56 -10.07 10.24
C ASN A 194 24.14 -11.50 10.64
N GLY A 195 24.75 -12.50 10.02
CA GLY A 195 24.41 -13.90 10.33
C GLY A 195 23.15 -14.41 9.60
N TYR A 196 22.64 -13.63 8.65
CA TYR A 196 21.64 -14.07 7.67
C TYR A 196 22.26 -14.18 6.28
N ILE A 197 21.68 -15.04 5.45
CA ILE A 197 21.94 -15.15 4.02
C ILE A 197 20.76 -14.51 3.32
N VAL A 198 21.03 -13.38 2.67
CA VAL A 198 20.07 -12.66 1.83
C VAL A 198 20.30 -13.11 0.40
N THR A 199 19.27 -13.62 -0.26
CA THR A 199 19.32 -14.08 -1.64
C THR A 199 18.30 -13.34 -2.48
N LEU A 200 18.76 -12.59 -3.48
CA LEU A 200 17.88 -12.10 -4.53
C LEU A 200 17.60 -13.26 -5.48
N GLU A 201 16.42 -13.84 -5.35
CA GLU A 201 16.04 -15.04 -6.10
C GLU A 201 15.63 -14.67 -7.53
N LYS A 202 14.72 -13.71 -7.64
CA LYS A 202 14.01 -13.37 -8.88
C LYS A 202 13.64 -11.88 -8.92
N ILE A 203 13.61 -11.34 -10.13
CA ILE A 203 12.92 -10.08 -10.42
C ILE A 203 11.88 -10.31 -11.53
N ALA A 204 10.65 -9.87 -11.30
CA ALA A 204 9.62 -9.78 -12.32
C ALA A 204 9.48 -8.33 -12.77
N PHE A 205 9.91 -8.01 -13.98
CA PHE A 205 9.72 -6.69 -14.59
C PHE A 205 8.37 -6.63 -15.31
N ASN A 206 7.62 -5.57 -15.06
CA ASN A 206 6.34 -5.28 -15.71
C ASN A 206 6.28 -3.79 -16.05
N PHE A 207 5.45 -3.44 -17.03
CA PHE A 207 5.21 -2.05 -17.43
C PHE A 207 4.51 -1.22 -16.35
N THR A 208 3.79 -1.86 -15.40
CA THR A 208 3.12 -1.13 -14.31
C THR A 208 3.96 -0.97 -13.06
N ALA A 209 4.60 -2.04 -12.58
CA ALA A 209 5.51 -2.04 -11.44
C ALA A 209 6.40 -3.29 -11.50
N SER A 210 7.66 -3.17 -11.09
CA SER A 210 8.56 -4.32 -11.01
C SER A 210 8.54 -4.91 -9.60
N GLN A 211 8.80 -6.20 -9.46
CA GLN A 211 8.82 -6.89 -8.17
C GLN A 211 10.13 -7.64 -7.97
N ALA A 212 10.76 -7.45 -6.81
CA ALA A 212 11.93 -8.22 -6.38
C ALA A 212 11.54 -9.22 -5.29
N TYR A 213 11.97 -10.48 -5.47
CA TYR A 213 11.78 -11.56 -4.51
C TYR A 213 13.11 -11.84 -3.82
N ILE A 214 13.18 -11.52 -2.53
CA ILE A 214 14.38 -11.63 -1.72
C ILE A 214 14.12 -12.64 -0.62
N ILE A 215 14.87 -13.74 -0.60
CA ILE A 215 14.78 -14.73 0.46
C ILE A 215 15.85 -14.45 1.52
N VAL A 216 15.42 -14.37 2.76
CA VAL A 216 16.30 -14.26 3.93
C VAL A 216 16.26 -15.58 4.70
N HIS A 217 17.44 -16.17 4.87
CA HIS A 217 17.64 -17.36 5.68
C HIS A 217 18.58 -17.07 6.84
N PRO A 218 18.40 -17.71 8.01
CA PRO A 218 19.42 -17.67 9.04
C PRO A 218 20.64 -18.52 8.63
N SER A 219 21.85 -18.01 8.89
CA SER A 219 23.09 -18.78 8.65
C SER A 219 23.45 -19.75 9.78
N GLY A 220 22.68 -19.75 10.88
CA GLY A 220 22.92 -20.59 12.05
C GLY A 220 21.64 -20.96 12.81
N ASN A 221 21.07 -19.99 13.55
CA ASN A 221 19.88 -20.23 14.38
C ASN A 221 18.59 -19.86 13.63
N SER A 222 17.59 -20.73 13.67
CA SER A 222 16.26 -20.50 13.10
C SER A 222 15.67 -19.14 13.52
N PHE A 223 14.89 -18.52 12.63
CA PHE A 223 14.14 -17.29 12.94
C PHE A 223 13.07 -17.51 14.01
N PHE A 224 12.60 -18.75 14.13
CA PHE A 224 11.44 -19.11 14.92
C PHE A 224 11.86 -20.04 16.05
N GLU A 225 11.42 -19.73 17.27
CA GLU A 225 11.57 -20.67 18.38
C GLU A 225 10.79 -21.94 18.04
N LYS A 226 11.50 -23.06 17.94
CA LYS A 226 10.87 -24.37 17.78
C LYS A 226 10.15 -24.70 19.07
N THR A 227 8.83 -24.55 19.09
CA THR A 227 8.01 -25.10 20.16
C THR A 227 8.00 -26.62 20.02
N ASP A 228 8.24 -27.35 21.11
CA ASP A 228 8.34 -28.81 21.10
C ASP A 228 7.14 -29.46 20.37
N GLN A 229 7.45 -30.48 19.56
CA GLN A 229 6.51 -31.18 18.67
C GLN A 229 5.22 -31.58 19.40
N SER A 230 4.16 -30.83 19.13
CA SER A 230 2.79 -31.23 19.41
C SER A 230 2.18 -31.77 18.12
N ASP A 231 1.39 -32.84 18.20
CA ASP A 231 0.59 -33.37 17.07
C ASP A 231 -0.53 -32.40 16.61
N ILE A 232 -0.63 -31.23 17.24
CA ILE A 232 -1.58 -30.17 16.90
C ILE A 232 -0.97 -29.33 15.77
N PRO A 233 -1.70 -29.08 14.66
CA PRO A 233 -1.25 -28.14 13.63
C PRO A 233 -0.87 -26.81 14.27
N THR A 234 0.40 -26.45 14.19
CA THR A 234 0.86 -25.15 14.67
C THR A 234 0.27 -24.07 13.77
N PRO A 235 -0.12 -22.91 14.34
CA PRO A 235 -0.52 -21.77 13.52
C PRO A 235 0.60 -21.39 12.56
N ILE A 236 0.23 -20.69 11.47
CA ILE A 236 1.21 -20.11 10.55
C ILE A 236 2.21 -19.30 11.38
N PRO A 237 3.52 -19.48 11.19
CA PRO A 237 4.52 -18.79 11.99
C PRO A 237 4.30 -17.28 11.93
N THR A 238 4.18 -16.66 13.10
CA THR A 238 4.16 -15.20 13.19
C THR A 238 5.53 -14.69 12.78
N PRO A 239 5.62 -13.65 11.93
CA PRO A 239 6.88 -13.01 11.61
C PRO A 239 7.63 -12.61 12.88
N PRO A 240 8.98 -12.67 12.86
CA PRO A 240 9.76 -12.38 14.03
C PRO A 240 9.53 -10.93 14.48
N PRO A 241 9.47 -10.68 15.80
CA PRO A 241 9.25 -9.33 16.31
C PRO A 241 10.35 -8.40 15.80
N GLY A 242 9.96 -7.19 15.43
CA GLY A 242 10.91 -6.17 14.96
C GLY A 242 11.36 -6.33 13.51
N LEU A 243 10.77 -7.24 12.71
CA LEU A 243 11.01 -7.30 11.26
C LEU A 243 10.44 -6.04 10.58
N ASP A 244 11.32 -5.12 10.21
CA ASP A 244 11.00 -3.89 9.49
C ASP A 244 12.05 -3.67 8.39
N PRO A 245 11.93 -4.40 7.27
CA PRO A 245 12.96 -4.44 6.25
C PRO A 245 12.99 -3.11 5.50
N SER A 246 14.17 -2.50 5.42
CA SER A 246 14.40 -1.20 4.79
C SER A 246 15.51 -1.29 3.75
N GLY A 247 15.40 -0.45 2.74
CA GLY A 247 16.34 -0.41 1.65
C GLY A 247 15.88 0.54 0.55
N TYR A 248 16.69 0.60 -0.50
CA TYR A 248 16.42 1.36 -1.71
C TYR A 248 16.95 0.60 -2.92
N TYR A 249 16.60 1.07 -4.11
CA TYR A 249 17.17 0.59 -5.35
C TYR A 249 17.75 1.75 -6.17
N ARG A 250 18.60 1.41 -7.15
CA ARG A 250 19.13 2.35 -8.14
C ARG A 250 19.14 1.69 -9.51
N ILE A 251 18.76 2.44 -10.53
CA ILE A 251 18.87 2.05 -11.93
C ILE A 251 20.06 2.81 -12.51
N ASP A 252 21.01 2.08 -13.09
CA ASP A 252 22.29 2.61 -13.59
C ASP A 252 22.98 3.51 -12.53
N ASP A 253 23.51 4.65 -12.97
CA ASP A 253 24.08 5.71 -12.11
C ASP A 253 23.00 6.71 -11.62
N GLY A 254 21.73 6.31 -11.65
CA GLY A 254 20.60 7.13 -11.21
C GLY A 254 20.54 7.35 -9.68
N PRO A 255 19.60 8.18 -9.22
CA PRO A 255 19.40 8.44 -7.80
C PRO A 255 18.93 7.19 -7.04
N GLU A 256 19.14 7.21 -5.73
CA GLU A 256 18.52 6.26 -4.80
C GLU A 256 17.00 6.45 -4.81
N LYS A 257 16.28 5.35 -4.95
CA LYS A 257 14.82 5.31 -4.99
C LYS A 257 14.24 4.38 -3.93
N ASP A 258 13.20 4.84 -3.27
CA ASP A 258 12.45 4.06 -2.29
C ASP A 258 11.54 3.06 -2.98
N PHE A 259 11.35 1.90 -2.35
CA PHE A 259 10.36 0.91 -2.78
C PHE A 259 8.95 1.46 -2.60
N ILE A 260 8.06 1.10 -3.52
CA ILE A 260 6.66 1.52 -3.52
C ILE A 260 5.91 0.81 -2.40
N SER A 261 6.17 -0.49 -2.27
CA SER A 261 5.59 -1.33 -1.25
C SER A 261 6.64 -2.36 -0.82
N THR A 262 6.67 -2.66 0.47
CA THR A 262 7.48 -3.73 1.04
C THR A 262 6.58 -4.72 1.75
N GLY A 263 6.59 -5.94 1.26
CA GLY A 263 5.88 -7.07 1.82
C GLY A 263 6.82 -8.16 2.28
N TYR A 264 6.31 -9.09 3.08
CA TYR A 264 6.98 -10.34 3.36
C TYR A 264 5.98 -11.48 3.56
N ASN A 265 6.46 -12.71 3.33
CA ASN A 265 5.79 -13.94 3.69
C ASN A 265 6.77 -14.80 4.49
N VAL A 266 6.24 -15.56 5.44
CA VAL A 266 7.03 -16.60 6.13
C VAL A 266 6.77 -17.92 5.44
N VAL A 267 7.84 -18.55 4.95
CA VAL A 267 7.80 -19.86 4.28
C VAL A 267 8.84 -20.75 4.95
N ASP A 268 8.36 -21.80 5.63
CA ASP A 268 9.17 -22.69 6.46
C ASP A 268 10.02 -21.89 7.47
N ASP A 269 11.36 -21.97 7.39
CA ASP A 269 12.32 -21.25 8.25
C ASP A 269 12.93 -20.03 7.54
N SER A 270 12.20 -19.47 6.57
CA SER A 270 12.67 -18.39 5.69
C SER A 270 11.68 -17.25 5.63
N ILE A 271 12.19 -16.05 5.41
CA ILE A 271 11.38 -14.87 5.14
C ILE A 271 11.55 -14.54 3.66
N VAL A 272 10.45 -14.48 2.92
CA VAL A 272 10.42 -14.05 1.53
C VAL A 272 9.94 -12.61 1.52
N LEU A 273 10.83 -11.66 1.30
CA LEU A 273 10.49 -10.27 1.06
C LEU A 273 10.02 -10.11 -0.39
N VAL A 274 8.92 -9.37 -0.58
CA VAL A 274 8.37 -9.02 -1.88
C VAL A 274 8.33 -7.50 -1.95
N TRP A 275 9.21 -6.91 -2.76
CA TRP A 275 9.38 -5.46 -2.84
C TRP A 275 8.97 -4.95 -4.21
N ASP A 276 8.01 -4.04 -4.24
CA ASP A 276 7.55 -3.38 -5.46
C ASP A 276 8.36 -2.12 -5.73
N PHE A 277 8.77 -1.89 -6.98
CA PHE A 277 9.52 -0.72 -7.40
C PHE A 277 9.12 -0.25 -8.81
N ASP A 278 9.66 0.90 -9.24
CA ASP A 278 9.28 1.49 -10.53
C ASP A 278 9.50 0.51 -11.69
N PRO A 279 8.74 0.64 -12.78
CA PRO A 279 9.11 0.03 -14.05
C PRO A 279 10.55 0.40 -14.44
N VAL A 280 11.29 -0.56 -14.98
CA VAL A 280 12.70 -0.33 -15.38
C VAL A 280 12.76 -0.04 -16.87
N PRO A 281 13.44 1.03 -17.32
CA PRO A 281 13.50 1.35 -18.74
C PRO A 281 14.27 0.30 -19.53
N VAL A 282 13.89 0.08 -20.79
CA VAL A 282 14.49 -0.96 -21.66
C VAL A 282 15.99 -0.78 -21.90
N ASN A 283 16.50 0.43 -21.78
CA ASN A 283 17.91 0.76 -21.98
C ASN A 283 18.72 0.76 -20.68
N ALA A 284 18.13 0.37 -19.55
CA ALA A 284 18.86 0.19 -18.31
C ALA A 284 19.89 -0.95 -18.46
N SER A 285 21.09 -0.70 -17.95
CA SER A 285 22.21 -1.65 -17.97
C SER A 285 22.38 -2.33 -16.62
N ASP A 286 22.22 -1.58 -15.54
CA ASP A 286 22.50 -2.02 -14.18
C ASP A 286 21.32 -1.73 -13.25
N LEU A 287 21.08 -2.64 -12.32
CA LEU A 287 20.12 -2.47 -11.24
C LEU A 287 20.77 -2.89 -9.93
N TYR A 288 20.68 -2.01 -8.94
CA TYR A 288 21.24 -2.23 -7.61
C TYR A 288 20.11 -2.30 -6.60
N PHE A 289 20.12 -3.35 -5.78
CA PHE A 289 19.26 -3.46 -4.59
C PHE A 289 20.14 -3.29 -3.37
N VAL A 290 19.80 -2.33 -2.52
CA VAL A 290 20.51 -2.06 -1.27
C VAL A 290 19.55 -2.29 -0.12
N ILE A 291 19.84 -3.28 0.71
CA ILE A 291 19.16 -3.52 1.97
C ILE A 291 19.98 -2.85 3.06
N THR A 292 19.36 -1.91 3.78
CA THR A 292 19.98 -1.13 4.86
C THR A 292 19.66 -1.69 6.25
N GLY A 293 18.61 -2.50 6.35
CA GLY A 293 18.28 -3.22 7.57
C GLY A 293 17.15 -4.21 7.36
N LEU A 294 17.08 -5.21 8.24
CA LEU A 294 15.96 -6.14 8.34
C LEU A 294 15.27 -5.92 9.70
N GLY A 295 14.94 -4.66 10.00
CA GLY A 295 14.42 -4.26 11.30
C GLY A 295 15.51 -4.13 12.36
N GLU A 296 15.39 -4.86 13.48
CA GLU A 296 16.41 -4.85 14.55
C GLU A 296 17.78 -5.39 14.09
N TRP A 297 17.85 -6.04 12.92
CA TRP A 297 19.09 -6.51 12.31
C TRP A 297 19.61 -5.49 11.30
N GLU A 298 20.16 -4.37 11.80
CA GLU A 298 20.75 -3.31 10.97
C GLU A 298 21.98 -3.78 10.20
N GLY A 299 22.08 -3.47 8.91
CA GLY A 299 23.33 -3.66 8.19
C GLY A 299 23.19 -3.49 6.68
N TYR A 300 24.35 -3.43 6.01
CA TYR A 300 24.43 -3.07 4.59
C TYR A 300 24.61 -4.31 3.72
N CYS A 301 23.70 -4.50 2.77
CA CYS A 301 23.80 -5.55 1.75
C CYS A 301 23.42 -4.98 0.37
N GLU A 302 24.39 -4.93 -0.54
CA GLU A 302 24.17 -4.52 -1.93
C GLU A 302 24.27 -5.73 -2.87
N ILE A 303 23.28 -5.86 -3.74
CA ILE A 303 23.21 -6.86 -4.81
C ILE A 303 23.12 -6.12 -6.15
N HIS A 304 24.05 -6.42 -7.05
CA HIS A 304 24.13 -5.84 -8.38
C HIS A 304 23.62 -6.83 -9.43
N VAL A 305 22.73 -6.34 -10.29
CA VAL A 305 22.09 -7.10 -11.36
C VAL A 305 22.44 -6.44 -12.69
N ASP A 306 23.17 -7.17 -13.52
CA ASP A 306 23.48 -6.77 -14.90
C ASP A 306 22.30 -7.13 -15.81
N LEU A 307 21.57 -6.12 -16.27
CA LEU A 307 20.37 -6.25 -17.10
C LEU A 307 20.69 -6.53 -18.57
N THR A 308 21.95 -6.39 -18.99
CA THR A 308 22.39 -6.68 -20.36
C THR A 308 22.57 -8.19 -20.58
N LYS A 309 22.84 -8.95 -19.51
CA LYS A 309 22.97 -10.40 -19.53
C LYS A 309 21.60 -11.07 -19.45
N GLY A 310 20.93 -11.20 -20.59
CA GLY A 310 19.61 -11.86 -20.68
C GLY A 310 18.72 -11.36 -21.81
N VAL A 311 19.27 -10.55 -22.72
CA VAL A 311 18.70 -10.24 -24.04
C VAL A 311 19.23 -11.25 -25.06
#